data_AF-A0A9C7QFN0-F1
#
_entry.id   AF-A0A9C7QFN0-F1
#
_cell.length_a   1.000
_cell.length_b   1.000
_cell.length_c   1.000
_cell.angle_alpha   90.00
_cell.angle_beta   90.00
_cell.angle_gamma   90.00
#
_symmetry.space_group_name_H-M   'P 1'
#
loop_
_entity.id
_entity.type
_entity.pdbx_description
1 polymer ?
#
loop_
_entity_poly.entity_id
_entity_poly.type
_entity_poly.pdbx_seq_one_letter_code
_entity_poly.pdbx_strand_id
1 'polypeptide(L)'
;MAREKQTMDGNNAAAHVSYAFTDLAAIYPITPSSVMAEVTDSWSTAGVKNIFGEQVKVVEMQSEAGAAGAVHGSLSAGALTTTYTASQGLLLMIPNMY
;
A
#
# COMPACT_ATOMS: atom_id res chain seq x y z
N MET A 1 -23.23 10.04 10.15
CA MET A 1 -22.17 10.49 11.09
C MET A 1 -21.59 11.79 10.56
N ALA A 2 -21.19 12.71 11.44
CA ALA A 2 -20.43 13.90 11.00
C ALA A 2 -19.04 13.46 10.52
N ARG A 3 -18.51 14.09 9.46
CA ARG A 3 -17.15 13.80 8.98
C ARG A 3 -16.15 14.29 10.01
N GLU A 4 -15.21 13.43 10.39
CA GLU A 4 -14.10 13.80 11.26
C GLU A 4 -13.15 14.73 10.51
N LYS A 5 -12.76 15.85 11.15
CA LYS A 5 -11.77 16.78 10.60
C LYS A 5 -10.45 16.51 11.29
N GLN A 6 -9.43 16.19 10.50
CA GLN A 6 -8.08 15.93 10.97
C GLN A 6 -7.09 16.74 10.13
N THR A 7 -6.01 17.19 10.75
CA THR A 7 -4.86 17.79 10.05
C THR A 7 -3.86 16.67 9.74
N MET A 8 -3.59 16.42 8.47
CA MET A 8 -2.64 15.40 8.02
C MET A 8 -1.96 15.82 6.72
N ASP A 9 -0.80 15.25 6.42
CA ASP A 9 -0.16 15.40 5.11
C ASP A 9 -0.80 14.49 4.05
N GLY A 10 -0.37 14.67 2.80
CA GLY A 10 -0.91 13.92 1.66
C GLY A 10 -0.60 12.42 1.69
N ASN A 11 0.55 12.00 2.23
CA ASN A 11 0.93 10.59 2.32
C ASN A 11 0.03 9.87 3.33
N ASN A 12 -0.18 10.46 4.51
CA ASN A 12 -1.08 9.93 5.53
C ASN A 12 -2.53 9.87 5.00
N ALA A 13 -2.98 10.89 4.27
CA ALA A 13 -4.31 10.89 3.66
C ALA A 13 -4.49 9.77 2.61
N ALA A 14 -3.50 9.58 1.74
CA ALA A 14 -3.53 8.52 0.73
C ALA A 14 -3.44 7.12 1.36
N ALA A 15 -2.56 6.95 2.34
CA ALA A 15 -2.45 5.71 3.09
C ALA A 15 -3.76 5.38 3.82
N HIS A 16 -4.39 6.35 4.49
CA HIS A 16 -5.63 6.15 5.24
C HIS A 16 -6.74 5.54 4.37
N VAL A 17 -6.92 6.06 3.15
CA VAL A 17 -7.91 5.52 2.22
C VAL A 17 -7.45 4.17 1.68
N SER A 18 -6.21 4.05 1.19
CA SER A 18 -5.74 2.78 0.61
C SER A 18 -5.79 1.62 1.60
N TYR A 19 -5.37 1.83 2.86
CA TYR A 19 -5.42 0.82 3.93
C TYR A 19 -6.84 0.27 4.10
N ALA A 20 -7.85 1.14 4.08
CA ALA A 20 -9.24 0.75 4.29
C ALA A 20 -9.75 -0.26 3.23
N PHE A 21 -9.24 -0.23 2.00
CA PHE A 21 -9.70 -1.06 0.88
C PHE A 21 -8.73 -2.17 0.45
N THR A 22 -7.71 -2.46 1.27
CA THR A 22 -6.61 -3.35 0.90
C THR A 22 -6.61 -4.62 1.75
N ASP A 23 -6.38 -5.78 1.13
CA ASP A 23 -6.05 -7.03 1.79
C ASP A 23 -4.53 -7.23 1.92
N LEU A 24 -3.78 -6.90 0.84
CA LEU A 24 -2.32 -7.03 0.78
C LEU A 24 -1.65 -5.75 0.25
N ALA A 25 -0.56 -5.32 0.87
CA ALA A 25 0.29 -4.24 0.37
C ALA A 25 1.68 -4.79 0.07
N ALA A 26 2.07 -4.86 -1.21
CA ALA A 26 3.42 -5.22 -1.61
C ALA A 26 4.22 -3.93 -1.80
N ILE A 27 5.27 -3.73 -1.00
CA ILE A 27 5.95 -2.44 -0.88
C ILE A 27 7.45 -2.54 -1.16
N TYR A 28 8.04 -1.40 -1.50
CA TYR A 28 9.48 -1.18 -1.51
C TYR A 28 9.76 0.31 -1.27
N PRO A 29 10.71 0.68 -0.38
CA PRO A 29 10.90 2.07 0.03
C PRO A 29 11.53 2.93 -1.07
N ILE A 30 10.88 4.07 -1.35
CA ILE A 30 11.37 5.09 -2.28
C ILE A 30 10.79 6.47 -1.93
N THR A 31 11.67 7.47 -1.74
CA THR A 31 11.27 8.86 -1.48
C THR A 31 10.55 9.46 -2.70
N PRO A 32 9.44 10.20 -2.54
CA PRO A 32 8.80 10.62 -1.28
C PRO A 32 7.64 9.71 -0.82
N SER A 33 7.42 8.57 -1.46
CA SER A 33 6.28 7.67 -1.18
C SER A 33 6.48 6.73 0.01
N SER A 34 7.69 6.58 0.56
CA SER A 34 7.99 5.64 1.66
C SER A 34 7.06 5.80 2.87
N VAL A 35 6.67 7.03 3.21
CA VAL A 35 5.77 7.30 4.35
C VAL A 35 4.45 6.54 4.23
N MET A 36 3.89 6.39 3.02
CA MET A 36 2.64 5.63 2.84
C MET A 36 2.80 4.15 3.21
N ALA A 37 3.94 3.56 2.84
CA ALA A 37 4.26 2.17 3.17
C ALA A 37 4.51 2.01 4.68
N GLU A 38 5.26 2.91 5.29
CA GLU A 38 5.59 2.92 6.72
C GLU A 38 4.34 3.04 7.61
N VAL A 39 3.42 3.96 7.30
CA VAL A 39 2.20 4.11 8.10
C VAL A 39 1.23 2.94 7.89
N THR A 40 1.19 2.35 6.69
CA THR A 40 0.40 1.14 6.42
C THR A 40 0.92 -0.04 7.24
N ASP A 41 2.24 -0.24 7.30
CA ASP A 41 2.87 -1.28 8.13
C ASP A 41 2.65 -1.04 9.63
N SER A 42 2.77 0.22 10.07
CA SER A 42 2.51 0.62 11.45
C SER A 42 1.06 0.36 11.86
N TRP A 43 0.08 0.72 11.03
CA TRP A 43 -1.34 0.46 11.30
C TRP A 43 -1.67 -1.02 11.28
N SER A 44 -1.09 -1.79 10.37
CA SER A 44 -1.23 -3.24 10.36
C SER A 44 -0.71 -3.86 11.65
N THR A 45 0.51 -3.54 12.05
CA THR A 45 1.11 -4.04 13.31
C THR A 45 0.35 -3.59 14.55
N ALA A 46 -0.29 -2.41 14.50
CA ALA A 46 -1.15 -1.90 15.57
C ALA A 46 -2.56 -2.52 15.61
N GLY A 47 -2.90 -3.45 14.71
CA GLY A 47 -4.19 -4.13 14.70
C GLY A 47 -5.32 -3.36 14.03
N VAL A 48 -5.03 -2.28 13.30
CA VAL A 48 -6.05 -1.49 12.59
C VAL A 48 -6.71 -2.38 11.53
N LYS A 49 -8.04 -2.34 11.45
CA LYS A 49 -8.81 -3.16 10.52
C LYS A 49 -9.20 -2.38 9.27
N ASN A 50 -9.07 -3.01 8.11
CA ASN A 50 -9.67 -2.55 6.87
C ASN A 50 -11.21 -2.70 6.91
N ILE A 51 -11.91 -2.31 5.85
CA ILE A 51 -13.39 -2.42 5.81
C ILE A 51 -13.90 -3.86 5.81
N PHE A 52 -13.03 -4.84 5.59
CA PHE A 52 -13.35 -6.26 5.63
C PHE A 52 -13.14 -6.88 7.02
N GLY A 53 -12.70 -6.09 8.01
CA GLY A 53 -12.45 -6.56 9.37
C GLY A 53 -11.08 -7.20 9.59
N GLU A 54 -10.17 -7.11 8.61
CA GLU A 54 -8.85 -7.73 8.62
C GLU A 54 -7.71 -6.70 8.69
N GLN A 55 -6.54 -7.13 9.17
CA GLN A 55 -5.32 -6.30 9.09
C GLN A 55 -4.76 -6.41 7.67
N VAL A 56 -4.25 -5.31 7.12
CA VAL A 56 -3.57 -5.35 5.81
C VAL A 56 -2.31 -6.20 5.93
N LYS A 57 -2.14 -7.21 5.08
CA LYS A 57 -0.88 -7.96 5.02
C LYS A 57 0.16 -7.13 4.27
N VAL A 58 1.16 -6.62 4.98
CA VAL A 58 2.26 -5.85 4.37
C VAL A 58 3.44 -6.78 4.08
N VAL A 59 4.01 -6.69 2.87
CA VAL A 59 5.17 -7.48 2.45
C VAL A 59 6.15 -6.57 1.73
N GLU A 60 7.35 -6.42 2.29
CA GLU A 60 8.45 -5.73 1.63
C GLU A 60 9.17 -6.67 0.64
N MET A 61 9.30 -6.22 -0.60
CA MET A 61 9.95 -6.96 -1.67
C MET A 61 11.41 -6.51 -1.83
N GLN A 62 12.16 -7.15 -2.72
CA GLN A 62 13.56 -6.81 -2.99
C GLN A 62 13.75 -5.60 -3.92
N SER A 63 12.70 -5.19 -4.64
CA SER A 63 12.67 -4.02 -5.53
C SER A 63 11.22 -3.68 -5.91
N GLU A 64 11.00 -2.51 -6.52
CA GLU A 64 9.69 -2.13 -7.07
C GLU A 64 9.22 -3.08 -8.18
N ALA A 65 10.13 -3.65 -8.96
CA ALA A 65 9.77 -4.70 -9.93
C ALA A 65 9.23 -5.96 -9.22
N GLY A 66 9.85 -6.33 -8.09
CA GLY A 66 9.35 -7.42 -7.23
C GLY A 66 7.99 -7.09 -6.62
N ALA A 67 7.80 -5.87 -6.12
CA ALA A 67 6.52 -5.38 -5.60
C ALA A 67 5.43 -5.41 -6.67
N ALA A 68 5.72 -4.99 -7.90
CA ALA A 68 4.75 -5.04 -9.00
C ALA A 68 4.36 -6.49 -9.37
N GLY A 69 5.33 -7.40 -9.41
CA GLY A 69 5.06 -8.83 -9.64
C GLY A 69 4.22 -9.46 -8.52
N ALA A 70 4.49 -9.10 -7.27
CA ALA A 70 3.69 -9.53 -6.12
C ALA A 70 2.26 -8.95 -6.19
N VAL A 71 2.10 -7.68 -6.58
CA VAL A 71 0.79 -7.07 -6.83
C VAL A 71 0.03 -7.82 -7.91
N HIS A 72 0.66 -8.08 -9.06
CA HIS A 72 0.05 -8.83 -10.16
C HIS A 72 -0.43 -10.22 -9.70
N GLY A 73 0.43 -10.97 -9.01
CA GLY A 73 0.09 -12.30 -8.52
C GLY A 73 -1.03 -12.29 -7.48
N SER A 74 -1.00 -11.34 -6.54
CA SER A 74 -2.00 -11.19 -5.49
C SER A 74 -3.39 -10.81 -6.05
N LEU A 75 -3.44 -9.85 -6.98
CA LEU A 75 -4.67 -9.49 -7.70
C LEU A 75 -5.22 -10.68 -8.49
N SER A 76 -4.35 -11.40 -9.21
CA SER A 76 -4.74 -12.60 -9.99
C SER A 76 -5.28 -13.73 -9.11
N ALA A 77 -4.81 -13.82 -7.86
CA ALA A 77 -5.30 -14.77 -6.86
C ALA A 77 -6.58 -14.31 -6.13
N GLY A 78 -7.06 -13.09 -6.39
CA GLY A 78 -8.34 -12.58 -5.89
C GLY A 78 -8.27 -11.70 -4.64
N ALA A 79 -7.09 -11.20 -4.25
CA ALA A 79 -6.94 -10.29 -3.11
C ALA A 79 -6.82 -8.83 -3.56
N LEU A 80 -7.53 -7.91 -2.89
CA LEU A 80 -7.44 -6.47 -3.19
C LEU A 80 -6.06 -5.98 -2.74
N THR A 81 -5.23 -5.58 -3.71
CA THR A 81 -3.81 -5.34 -3.47
C THR A 81 -3.42 -3.93 -3.85
N THR A 82 -2.62 -3.28 -2.99
CA THR A 82 -2.06 -1.95 -3.23
C THR A 82 -0.53 -1.97 -3.21
N THR A 83 0.07 -0.89 -3.70
CA THR A 83 1.50 -0.59 -3.59
C THR A 83 1.70 0.93 -3.59
N TYR A 84 2.87 1.39 -3.12
CA TYR A 84 3.24 2.80 -3.06
C TYR A 84 4.60 2.97 -3.72
N THR A 85 4.68 3.83 -4.73
CA THR A 85 5.93 4.05 -5.48
C THR A 85 5.95 5.45 -6.11
N ALA A 86 7.11 5.84 -6.62
CA ALA A 86 7.31 7.11 -7.32
C ALA A 86 8.52 7.01 -8.27
N SER A 87 8.66 7.98 -9.17
CA SER A 87 9.89 8.22 -9.95
C SER A 87 10.46 6.93 -10.59
N GLN A 88 11.71 6.56 -10.30
CA GLN A 88 12.37 5.37 -10.83
C GLN A 88 11.70 4.06 -10.42
N GLY A 89 11.09 4.02 -9.24
CA GLY A 89 10.38 2.85 -8.77
C GLY A 89 9.18 2.53 -9.65
N LEU A 90 8.44 3.57 -10.06
CA LEU A 90 7.32 3.41 -10.99
C LEU A 90 7.77 2.86 -12.35
N LEU A 91 8.93 3.28 -12.85
CA LEU A 91 9.48 2.75 -14.11
C LEU A 91 9.72 1.24 -14.06
N LEU A 92 10.15 0.72 -12.91
CA LEU A 92 10.37 -0.71 -12.71
C LEU A 92 9.06 -1.51 -12.62
N MET A 93 7.93 -0.86 -12.35
CA MET A 93 6.62 -1.51 -12.31
C MET A 93 5.95 -1.61 -13.68
N ILE A 94 6.34 -0.78 -14.66
CA ILE A 94 5.72 -0.70 -16.00
C ILE A 94 5.52 -2.08 -16.65
N PRO A 95 6.50 -3.02 -16.65
CA PRO A 95 6.30 -4.32 -17.28
C PRO A 95 5.15 -5.15 -16.71
N ASN A 96 4.84 -5.03 -15.41
CA ASN A 96 3.73 -5.74 -14.76
C ASN A 96 2.40 -4.98 -14.84
N MET A 97 2.41 -3.71 -15.26
CA MET A 97 1.20 -2.92 -15.48
C MET A 97 0.48 -3.28 -16.79
N TYR A 98 1.16 -3.99 -17.69
CA TYR A 98 0.62 -4.58 -18.92
C TYR A 98 0.43 -6.08 -18.75
#